data_AF-A0A423J7Q1-F1
#
_entry.id   AF-A0A423J7Q1-F1
#
_cell.length_a   1.000
_cell.length_b   1.000
_cell.length_c   1.000
_cell.angle_alpha   90.00
_cell.angle_beta   90.00
_cell.angle_gamma   90.00
#
_symmetry.space_group_name_H-M   'P 1'
#
loop_
_entity.id
_entity.type
_entity.pdbx_description
1 polymer ?
#
loop_
_entity_poly.entity_id
_entity_poly.type
_entity_poly.pdbx_seq_one_letter_code
_entity_poly.pdbx_strand_id
1 'polypeptide(L)'
;MLSSLTKLRIALTISAIAGLLPVTLIFIWGAVFFLAGAIGSLPKGWAMFPPVLGAISISVFCLWTNWKIYTISMSFAPKIQNKGILIVGVVATAIWGVLWACIAQNLPNTTYIFLMPGLTATAMFAVALKREALIAKRARTEK
;
A
#
# COMPACT_ATOMS: atom_id res chain seq x y z
N MET A 1 -26.01 -19.21 2.79
CA MET A 1 -24.69 -19.11 3.47
C MET A 1 -23.69 -18.48 2.50
N LEU A 2 -23.15 -17.29 2.81
CA LEU A 2 -22.04 -16.74 2.02
C LEU A 2 -20.88 -17.75 2.00
N SER A 3 -20.36 -18.09 0.81
CA SER A 3 -19.17 -18.95 0.71
C SER A 3 -18.02 -18.33 1.52
N SER A 4 -17.18 -19.18 2.14
CA SER A 4 -16.01 -18.73 2.92
C SER A 4 -15.14 -17.73 2.14
N LEU A 5 -15.05 -17.90 0.81
CA LEU A 5 -14.34 -17.01 -0.10
C LEU A 5 -14.96 -15.62 -0.20
N THR A 6 -16.29 -15.53 -0.21
CA THR A 6 -17.02 -14.27 -0.27
C THR A 6 -16.82 -13.46 1.00
N LYS A 7 -16.84 -14.12 2.18
CA LYS A 7 -16.54 -13.44 3.46
C LYS A 7 -15.12 -12.90 3.50
N LEU A 8 -14.15 -13.67 3.00
CA LEU A 8 -12.75 -13.23 2.91
C LEU A 8 -12.59 -11.99 2.02
N ARG A 9 -13.23 -11.98 0.84
CA ARG A 9 -13.19 -10.83 -0.07
C ARG A 9 -13.80 -9.57 0.55
N ILE A 10 -14.90 -9.72 1.28
CA ILE A 10 -15.53 -8.60 1.99
C ILE A 10 -14.58 -8.05 3.06
N ALA A 11 -13.96 -8.92 3.88
CA ALA A 11 -13.00 -8.49 4.89
C ALA A 11 -11.75 -7.82 4.28
N LEU A 12 -11.24 -8.34 3.16
CA LEU A 12 -10.14 -7.71 2.41
C LEU A 12 -10.53 -6.34 1.87
N THR A 13 -11.78 -6.17 1.42
CA THR A 13 -12.26 -4.88 0.90
C THR A 13 -12.42 -3.86 2.02
N ILE A 14 -13.00 -4.27 3.15
CA ILE A 14 -13.13 -3.40 4.34
C ILE A 14 -11.76 -2.96 4.83
N SER A 15 -10.79 -3.88 4.93
CA SER A 15 -9.43 -3.53 5.32
C SER A 15 -8.74 -2.61 4.31
N ALA A 16 -8.93 -2.81 3.00
CA ALA A 16 -8.41 -1.89 1.98
C ALA A 16 -9.02 -0.48 2.09
N ILE A 17 -10.33 -0.38 2.35
CA ILE A 17 -11.03 0.89 2.55
C ILE A 17 -10.57 1.57 3.83
N ALA A 18 -10.35 0.81 4.92
CA ALA A 18 -9.91 1.39 6.19
C ALA A 18 -8.42 1.75 6.20
N GLY A 19 -7.57 0.96 5.53
CA GLY A 19 -6.11 1.09 5.62
C GLY A 19 -5.44 1.75 4.42
N LEU A 20 -5.93 1.53 3.19
CA LEU A 20 -5.28 2.04 1.96
C LEU A 20 -5.92 3.31 1.42
N LEU A 21 -7.25 3.39 1.49
CA LEU A 21 -8.02 4.50 0.93
C LEU A 21 -7.76 5.85 1.62
N PRO A 22 -7.62 5.94 2.97
CA PRO A 22 -7.35 7.22 3.62
C PRO A 22 -5.97 7.76 3.25
N VAL A 23 -4.98 6.87 3.15
CA VAL A 23 -3.60 7.24 2.79
C VAL A 23 -3.49 7.68 1.34
N THR A 24 -4.20 7.00 0.42
CA THR A 24 -4.27 7.47 -0.97
C THR A 24 -4.89 8.85 -1.08
N LEU A 25 -5.97 9.13 -0.35
CA LEU A 25 -6.62 10.45 -0.37
C LEU A 25 -5.70 11.55 0.19
N ILE A 26 -5.07 11.31 1.35
CA ILE A 26 -4.10 12.24 1.94
C ILE A 26 -2.91 12.46 1.00
N PHE A 27 -2.43 11.40 0.35
CA PHE A 27 -1.35 11.50 -0.62
C PHE A 27 -1.74 12.35 -1.83
N ILE A 28 -2.93 12.15 -2.41
CA ILE A 28 -3.41 12.96 -3.54
C ILE A 28 -3.48 14.44 -3.12
N TRP A 29 -4.07 14.71 -1.96
CA TRP A 29 -4.20 16.08 -1.46
C TRP A 29 -2.85 16.75 -1.20
N GLY A 30 -1.93 16.03 -0.53
CA GLY A 30 -0.56 16.49 -0.29
C GLY A 30 0.22 16.70 -1.58
N ALA A 31 0.15 15.78 -2.53
CA ALA A 31 0.85 15.88 -3.81
C ALA A 31 0.39 17.12 -4.60
N VAL A 32 -0.91 17.40 -4.64
CA VAL A 32 -1.46 18.60 -5.30
C VAL A 32 -0.99 19.88 -4.59
N PHE A 33 -1.05 19.91 -3.26
CA PHE A 33 -0.60 21.07 -2.47
C PHE A 33 0.89 21.37 -2.67
N PHE A 34 1.74 20.34 -2.60
CA PHE A 34 3.19 20.48 -2.81
C PHE A 34 3.53 20.86 -4.26
N LEU A 35 2.86 20.31 -5.27
CA LEU A 35 3.06 20.73 -6.67
C LEU A 35 2.67 22.19 -6.88
N ALA A 36 1.50 22.59 -6.40
CA ALA A 36 1.02 23.97 -6.53
C ALA A 36 1.97 24.97 -5.83
N GLY A 37 2.45 24.62 -4.63
CA GLY A 37 3.43 25.42 -3.90
C GLY A 37 4.79 25.52 -4.60
N ALA A 38 5.27 24.42 -5.20
CA ALA A 38 6.54 24.42 -5.94
C ALA A 38 6.46 25.25 -7.23
N ILE A 39 5.31 25.27 -7.91
CA ILE A 39 5.07 26.07 -9.12
C ILE A 39 4.89 27.57 -8.77
N GLY A 40 4.18 27.87 -7.67
CA GLY A 40 3.87 29.24 -7.27
C GLY A 40 5.03 30.04 -6.66
N SER A 41 6.17 29.41 -6.33
CA SER A 41 7.29 30.04 -5.63
C SER A 41 8.54 30.22 -6.50
N LEU A 42 8.53 31.21 -7.40
CA LEU A 42 9.75 31.67 -8.10
C LEU A 42 10.61 32.52 -7.14
N PRO A 43 11.94 32.32 -6.98
CA PRO A 43 12.92 31.49 -7.72
C PRO A 43 13.40 30.22 -6.96
N LYS A 44 12.91 29.97 -5.73
CA LYS A 44 13.32 28.82 -4.90
C LYS A 44 12.60 27.51 -5.26
N GLY A 45 11.50 27.58 -6.00
CA GLY A 45 10.67 26.44 -6.39
C GLY A 45 11.39 25.42 -7.26
N TRP A 46 12.31 25.85 -8.13
CA TRP A 46 13.11 24.96 -8.98
C TRP A 46 14.06 24.05 -8.17
N ALA A 47 14.62 24.54 -7.08
CA ALA A 47 15.48 23.74 -6.21
C ALA A 47 14.69 22.73 -5.35
N MET A 48 13.44 23.04 -5.02
CA MET A 48 12.54 22.14 -4.28
C MET A 48 11.83 21.12 -5.17
N PHE A 49 11.83 21.32 -6.49
CA PHE A 49 11.12 20.45 -7.42
C PHE A 49 11.65 19.00 -7.45
N PRO A 50 12.97 18.73 -7.54
CA PRO A 50 13.50 17.36 -7.54
C PRO A 50 13.19 16.54 -6.27
N PRO A 51 13.39 17.03 -5.04
CA PRO A 51 13.07 16.26 -3.84
C PRO A 51 11.57 16.01 -3.69
N VAL A 52 10.71 16.95 -4.10
CA VAL A 52 9.24 16.76 -4.11
C VAL A 52 8.85 15.65 -5.09
N LEU A 53 9.41 15.65 -6.31
CA LEU A 53 9.21 14.58 -7.29
C LEU A 53 9.69 13.22 -6.78
N GLY A 54 10.83 13.18 -6.10
CA GLY A 54 11.36 11.97 -5.48
C GLY A 54 10.40 11.39 -4.44
N ALA A 55 9.92 12.24 -3.53
CA ALA A 55 8.96 11.84 -2.49
C ALA A 55 7.62 11.35 -3.09
N ILE A 56 7.12 12.00 -4.14
CA ILE A 56 5.92 11.58 -4.89
C ILE A 56 6.17 10.22 -5.54
N SER A 57 7.31 10.02 -6.20
CA SER A 57 7.64 8.78 -6.90
C SER A 57 7.70 7.57 -5.96
N ILE A 58 8.35 7.73 -4.81
CA ILE A 58 8.41 6.69 -3.77
C ILE A 58 7.00 6.36 -3.26
N SER A 59 6.20 7.39 -2.99
CA SER A 59 4.85 7.21 -2.48
C SER A 59 3.92 6.53 -3.50
N VAL A 60 4.03 6.89 -4.78
CA VAL A 60 3.31 6.24 -5.89
C VAL A 60 3.72 4.77 -5.99
N PHE A 61 5.01 4.46 -5.89
CA PHE A 61 5.50 3.07 -5.89
C PHE A 61 4.94 2.26 -4.72
N CYS A 62 4.96 2.81 -3.50
CA CYS A 62 4.37 2.19 -2.31
C CYS A 62 2.87 1.94 -2.49
N LEU A 63 2.11 2.94 -2.92
CA LEU A 63 0.67 2.81 -3.16
C LEU A 63 0.38 1.77 -4.25
N TRP A 64 1.10 1.84 -5.37
CA TRP A 64 0.97 0.89 -6.47
C TRP A 64 1.18 -0.56 -6.03
N THR A 65 2.25 -0.82 -5.27
CA THR A 65 2.54 -2.17 -4.78
C THR A 65 1.46 -2.67 -3.81
N ASN A 66 0.95 -1.81 -2.92
CA ASN A 66 -0.12 -2.18 -2.00
C ASN A 66 -1.45 -2.46 -2.71
N TRP A 67 -1.85 -1.63 -3.67
CA TRP A 67 -3.03 -1.88 -4.52
C TRP A 67 -2.86 -3.17 -5.33
N LYS A 68 -1.66 -3.44 -5.85
CA LYS A 68 -1.37 -4.68 -6.56
C LYS A 68 -1.54 -5.90 -5.65
N ILE A 69 -1.03 -5.85 -4.41
CA ILE A 69 -1.24 -6.92 -3.41
C ILE A 69 -2.73 -7.13 -3.14
N TYR A 70 -3.50 -6.05 -2.99
CA TYR A 70 -4.94 -6.12 -2.82
C TYR A 70 -5.61 -6.87 -4.00
N THR A 71 -5.32 -6.50 -5.25
CA THR A 71 -5.89 -7.19 -6.43
C THR A 71 -5.52 -8.68 -6.49
N ILE A 72 -4.28 -9.04 -6.13
CA ILE A 72 -3.83 -10.44 -6.07
C ILE A 72 -4.60 -11.20 -4.98
N SER A 73 -4.81 -10.58 -3.81
CA SER A 73 -5.54 -11.21 -2.70
C SER A 73 -7.03 -11.47 -3.02
N MET A 74 -7.64 -10.60 -3.84
CA MET A 74 -9.02 -10.71 -4.33
C MET A 74 -9.21 -11.84 -5.36
N SER A 75 -8.15 -12.18 -6.09
CA SER A 75 -8.19 -13.14 -7.20
C SER A 75 -8.65 -14.54 -6.76
N PHE A 76 -9.33 -15.24 -7.68
CA PHE A 76 -9.82 -16.61 -7.42
C PHE A 76 -8.65 -17.59 -7.22
N ALA A 77 -7.63 -17.49 -8.08
CA ALA A 77 -6.37 -18.20 -7.96
C ALA A 77 -5.22 -17.19 -7.74
N PRO A 78 -4.87 -16.87 -6.49
CA PRO A 78 -3.77 -15.95 -6.22
C PRO A 78 -2.45 -16.58 -6.68
N LYS A 79 -1.84 -16.01 -7.71
CA LYS A 79 -0.51 -16.38 -8.20
C LYS A 79 0.42 -15.19 -7.98
N ILE A 80 1.43 -15.35 -7.13
CA ILE A 80 2.31 -14.24 -6.79
C ILE A 80 3.50 -14.26 -7.75
N GLN A 81 3.37 -13.52 -8.84
CA GLN A 81 4.48 -13.22 -9.74
C GLN A 81 5.35 -12.11 -9.13
N ASN A 82 6.67 -12.26 -9.21
CA ASN A 82 7.66 -11.30 -8.72
C ASN A 82 7.57 -11.00 -7.21
N LYS A 83 7.65 -12.06 -6.39
CA LYS A 83 7.63 -12.00 -4.91
C LYS A 83 8.57 -10.93 -4.33
N GLY A 84 9.80 -10.81 -4.87
CA GLY A 84 10.79 -9.84 -4.41
C GLY A 84 10.31 -8.39 -4.51
N ILE A 85 9.73 -8.00 -5.64
CA ILE A 85 9.26 -6.62 -5.86
C ILE A 85 8.10 -6.27 -4.92
N LEU A 86 7.22 -7.24 -4.64
CA LEU A 86 6.09 -7.04 -3.73
C LEU A 86 6.57 -6.91 -2.27
N ILE A 87 7.54 -7.72 -1.86
CA ILE A 87 8.15 -7.61 -0.52
C ILE A 87 8.85 -6.26 -0.37
N VAL A 88 9.66 -5.86 -1.36
CA VAL A 88 10.32 -4.56 -1.37
C VAL A 88 9.29 -3.43 -1.29
N GLY A 89 8.17 -3.53 -2.00
CA GLY A 89 7.07 -2.56 -1.93
C GLY A 89 6.44 -2.43 -0.54
N VAL A 90 6.19 -3.55 0.13
CA VAL A 90 5.64 -3.57 1.51
C VAL A 90 6.64 -3.00 2.51
N VAL A 91 7.91 -3.41 2.41
CA VAL A 91 8.98 -2.92 3.30
C VAL A 91 9.21 -1.42 3.07
N ALA A 92 9.26 -0.98 1.82
CA ALA A 92 9.37 0.43 1.47
C ALA A 92 8.18 1.22 2.02
N THR A 93 6.95 0.69 1.91
CA THR A 93 5.75 1.31 2.50
C THR A 93 5.89 1.46 4.01
N ALA A 94 6.36 0.43 4.71
CA ALA A 94 6.53 0.47 6.17
C ALA A 94 7.59 1.50 6.58
N ILE A 95 8.78 1.48 5.95
CA ILE A 95 9.86 2.44 6.23
C ILE A 95 9.40 3.86 5.92
N TRP A 96 8.74 4.07 4.77
CA TRP A 96 8.24 5.37 4.36
C TRP A 96 7.14 5.89 5.28
N GLY A 97 6.23 5.02 5.72
CA GLY A 97 5.19 5.35 6.69
C GLY A 97 5.76 5.73 8.05
N VAL A 98 6.80 5.03 8.52
CA VAL A 98 7.53 5.37 9.76
C VAL A 98 8.25 6.71 9.63
N LEU A 99 8.90 6.98 8.49
CA LEU A 99 9.55 8.26 8.25
C LEU A 99 8.55 9.42 8.33
N TRP A 100 7.39 9.29 7.69
CA TRP A 100 6.31 10.27 7.76
C TRP A 100 5.71 10.40 9.16
N ALA A 101 5.55 9.30 9.88
CA ALA A 101 5.12 9.31 11.29
C ALA A 101 6.10 10.04 12.20
N CYS A 102 7.41 9.86 12.00
CA CYS A 102 8.45 10.58 12.73
C CYS A 102 8.43 12.08 12.45
N ILE A 103 8.18 12.48 11.20
CA ILE A 103 8.06 13.91 10.83
C ILE A 103 6.75 14.50 11.39
N ALA A 104 5.67 13.71 11.41
CA ALA A 104 4.35 14.11 11.87
C ALA A 104 4.12 13.91 13.39
N GLN A 105 5.17 13.73 14.20
CA GLN A 105 5.10 13.41 15.64
C GLN A 105 4.15 14.30 16.46
N ASN A 106 3.90 15.54 16.01
CA ASN A 106 2.98 16.48 16.67
C ASN A 106 1.48 16.18 16.44
N LEU A 107 1.14 15.18 15.63
CA LEU A 107 -0.24 14.79 15.31
C LEU A 107 -0.44 13.28 15.52
N PRO A 108 -0.80 12.84 16.74
CA PRO A 108 -0.86 11.41 17.09
C PRO A 108 -1.81 10.59 16.21
N ASN A 109 -2.90 11.20 15.70
CA ASN A 109 -3.83 10.51 14.80
C ASN A 109 -3.25 10.24 13.40
N THR A 110 -2.31 11.06 12.92
CA THR A 110 -1.77 10.93 11.56
C THR A 110 -0.76 9.79 11.45
N THR A 111 -0.04 9.50 12.54
CA THR A 111 0.92 8.38 12.62
C THR A 111 0.25 7.03 12.33
N TYR A 112 -0.93 6.78 12.89
CA TYR A 112 -1.68 5.55 12.63
C TYR A 112 -2.14 5.45 11.18
N ILE A 113 -2.51 6.59 10.57
CA ILE A 113 -2.96 6.63 9.19
C ILE A 113 -1.81 6.21 8.25
N PHE A 114 -0.58 6.65 8.49
CA PHE A 114 0.57 6.29 7.63
C PHE A 114 1.09 4.85 7.82
N LEU A 115 0.90 4.25 9.01
CA LEU A 115 1.32 2.86 9.29
C LEU A 115 0.28 1.82 8.85
N MET A 116 -1.01 2.15 8.90
CA MET A 116 -2.10 1.25 8.51
C MET A 116 -2.00 0.62 7.12
N PRO A 117 -1.64 1.31 6.02
CA PRO A 117 -1.56 0.70 4.70
C PRO A 117 -0.48 -0.37 4.62
N GLY A 118 0.67 -0.18 5.30
CA GLY A 118 1.74 -1.16 5.35
C GLY A 118 1.33 -2.44 6.08
N LEU A 119 0.68 -2.30 7.24
CA LEU A 119 0.12 -3.42 8.00
C LEU A 119 -0.97 -4.16 7.22
N THR A 120 -1.86 -3.39 6.59
CA THR A 120 -2.96 -3.91 5.77
C THR A 120 -2.42 -4.69 4.58
N ALA A 121 -1.47 -4.13 3.83
CA ALA A 121 -0.83 -4.81 2.70
C ALA A 121 -0.08 -6.07 3.14
N THR A 122 0.60 -6.03 4.28
CA THR A 122 1.28 -7.22 4.85
C THR A 122 0.30 -8.34 5.16
N ALA A 123 -0.82 -8.01 5.80
CA ALA A 123 -1.86 -8.98 6.12
C ALA A 123 -2.49 -9.58 4.84
N MET A 124 -2.79 -8.74 3.84
CA MET A 124 -3.31 -9.18 2.54
C MET A 124 -2.31 -10.08 1.80
N PHE A 125 -1.04 -9.75 1.85
CA PHE A 125 0.03 -10.54 1.23
C PHE A 125 0.19 -11.91 1.92
N ALA A 126 0.15 -11.95 3.24
CA ALA A 126 0.18 -13.20 4.00
C ALA A 126 -1.01 -14.12 3.69
N VAL A 127 -2.22 -13.55 3.55
CA VAL A 127 -3.41 -14.29 3.13
C VAL A 127 -3.25 -14.83 1.70
N ALA A 128 -2.73 -14.02 0.78
CA ALA A 128 -2.48 -14.45 -0.60
C ALA A 128 -1.46 -15.61 -0.66
N LEU A 129 -0.37 -15.52 0.10
CA LEU A 129 0.64 -16.58 0.21
C LEU A 129 0.06 -17.89 0.78
N LYS A 130 -0.73 -17.79 1.85
CA LYS A 130 -1.39 -18.97 2.45
C LYS A 130 -2.33 -19.66 1.45
N ARG A 131 -3.09 -18.89 0.67
CA ARG A 131 -4.00 -19.44 -0.35
C ARG A 131 -3.26 -20.08 -1.51
N GLU A 132 -2.17 -19.46 -2.00
CA GLU A 132 -1.30 -20.05 -3.02
C GLU A 132 -0.75 -21.41 -2.56
N ALA A 133 -0.24 -21.48 -1.32
CA ALA A 133 0.30 -22.72 -0.75
C ALA A 133 -0.75 -23.83 -0.57
N LEU A 134 -1.98 -23.48 -0.15
CA LEU A 134 -3.08 -24.45 0.00
C LEU A 134 -3.51 -25.04 -1.35
N ILE A 135 -3.61 -24.21 -2.39
CA ILE A 135 -3.95 -24.67 -3.75
C ILE A 135 -2.85 -25.58 -4.29
N ALA A 136 -1.58 -25.20 -4.13
CA ALA A 136 -0.44 -26.03 -4.53
C ALA A 136 -0.39 -27.36 -3.79
N LYS A 137 -0.75 -27.40 -2.49
CA LYS A 137 -0.83 -28.63 -1.70
C LYS A 137 -1.93 -29.56 -2.22
N ARG A 138 -3.15 -29.04 -2.47
CA ARG A 138 -4.27 -29.84 -3.02
C ARG A 138 -3.93 -30.45 -4.38
N ALA A 139 -3.33 -29.66 -5.27
CA ALA A 139 -2.91 -30.13 -6.58
C ALA A 139 -1.83 -31.24 -6.55
N ARG A 140 -1.10 -31.38 -5.42
CA ARG A 140 -0.16 -32.49 -5.21
C ARG A 140 -0.82 -33.73 -4.60
N THR A 141 -1.92 -33.58 -3.85
CA THR A 141 -2.65 -34.71 -3.23
C THR A 141 -3.61 -35.38 -4.22
N GLU A 142 -4.02 -34.69 -5.28
CA GLU A 142 -4.86 -35.22 -6.36
C GLU A 142 -4.05 -35.88 -7.50
N LYS A 143 -2.72 -35.92 -7.38
CA LYS A 143 -1.82 -36.67 -8.27
C LYS A 143 -1.36 -37.95 -7.59
#